data_AF-A0A1M3C5C1-F1
#
_entry.id   AF-A0A1M3C5C1-F1
#
_cell.length_a   1.000
_cell.length_b   1.000
_cell.length_c   1.000
_cell.angle_alpha   90.00
_cell.angle_beta   90.00
_cell.angle_gamma   90.00
#
_symmetry.space_group_name_H-M   'P 1'
#
loop_
_entity.id
_entity.type
_entity.pdbx_description
1 polymer ?
#
loop_
_entity_poly.entity_id
_entity_poly.type
_entity_poly.pdbx_seq_one_letter_code
_entity_poly.pdbx_strand_id
1 'polypeptide(L)'
;MYLEPVQYGLGALSGGLVGFTLGLFGGGGSILAVPLMVYVVGVPNPHLAIGTSAFAVAANAFANLLGHARFGNVKWRCAGVYSLAGVVGAFVGSSAGKMVDGQHLLVFFALLMLVVGALMFRGRGAEGDPGAQCSRENAPKVATFGILTGIFSGFFGIGGGFLIVPGLIAATGMPVLFAIGSSLVAVTAFGLTTALNYAFSGLVDWVLAAVFIGGG
;
A
#
# COMPACT_ATOMS: atom_id res chain seq x y z
N MET A 1 13.51 -22.04 -3.51
CA MET A 1 14.69 -21.37 -4.09
C MET A 1 15.36 -20.68 -2.92
N TYR A 2 16.57 -21.07 -2.52
CA TYR A 2 17.21 -20.52 -1.31
C TYR A 2 17.94 -19.23 -1.69
N LEU A 3 17.54 -18.11 -1.10
CA LEU A 3 18.23 -16.82 -1.25
C LEU A 3 19.57 -16.86 -0.48
N GLU A 4 20.57 -16.13 -0.99
CA GLU A 4 21.87 -15.97 -0.33
C GLU A 4 21.73 -15.23 1.01
N PRO A 5 22.57 -15.49 2.03
CA PRO A 5 22.54 -14.78 3.31
C PRO A 5 22.58 -13.25 3.18
N VAL A 6 23.31 -12.76 2.17
CA VAL A 6 23.39 -11.32 1.84
C VAL A 6 22.03 -10.76 1.43
N GLN A 7 21.23 -11.52 0.68
CA GLN A 7 19.91 -11.09 0.23
C GLN A 7 18.93 -10.95 1.41
N TYR A 8 19.01 -11.82 2.42
CA TYR A 8 18.22 -11.66 3.64
C TYR A 8 18.63 -10.40 4.43
N GLY A 9 19.93 -10.10 4.51
CA GLY A 9 20.41 -8.85 5.12
C GLY A 9 19.87 -7.60 4.40
N LEU A 10 19.92 -7.61 3.06
CA LEU A 10 19.33 -6.56 2.22
C LEU A 10 17.81 -6.47 2.36
N GLY A 11 17.15 -7.62 2.53
CA GLY A 11 15.71 -7.72 2.79
C GLY A 11 15.32 -7.04 4.11
N ALA A 12 16.06 -7.28 5.19
CA ALA A 12 15.83 -6.63 6.47
C ALA A 12 16.06 -5.12 6.41
N LEU A 13 17.14 -4.67 5.76
CA LEU A 13 17.42 -3.24 5.57
C LEU A 13 16.32 -2.56 4.75
N SER A 14 15.89 -3.19 3.66
CA SER A 14 14.79 -2.71 2.82
C SER A 14 13.49 -2.66 3.60
N GLY A 15 13.23 -3.67 4.43
CA GLY A 15 12.13 -3.73 5.38
C GLY A 15 12.11 -2.54 6.32
N GLY A 16 13.25 -2.21 6.93
CA GLY A 16 13.42 -1.05 7.80
C GLY A 16 13.13 0.28 7.12
N LEU A 17 13.69 0.49 5.92
CA LEU A 17 13.42 1.70 5.15
C LEU A 17 11.94 1.84 4.77
N VAL A 18 11.32 0.75 4.33
CA VAL A 18 9.90 0.74 3.97
C VAL A 18 9.02 0.92 5.20
N GLY A 19 9.28 0.23 6.31
CA GLY A 19 8.54 0.36 7.56
C GLY A 19 8.60 1.78 8.11
N PHE A 20 9.79 2.37 8.15
CA PHE A 20 10.00 3.74 8.60
C PHE A 20 9.28 4.77 7.70
N THR A 21 9.44 4.67 6.39
CA THR A 21 8.77 5.59 5.44
C THR A 21 7.25 5.38 5.45
N LEU A 22 6.77 4.16 5.67
CA LEU A 22 5.37 3.82 5.83
C LEU A 22 4.78 4.41 7.12
N GLY A 23 5.55 4.47 8.21
CA GLY A 23 5.16 5.16 9.43
C GLY A 23 5.07 6.68 9.24
N LEU A 24 6.08 7.29 8.61
CA LEU A 24 6.15 8.75 8.44
C LEU A 24 5.11 9.31 7.47
N PHE A 25 5.00 8.71 6.29
CA PHE A 25 4.15 9.20 5.20
C PHE A 25 2.81 8.47 5.12
N GLY A 26 2.53 7.60 6.09
CA GLY A 26 1.47 6.60 5.98
C GLY A 26 1.76 5.70 4.80
N GLY A 27 0.74 5.35 4.04
CA GLY A 27 0.87 4.49 2.89
C GLY A 27 1.99 4.82 1.87
N GLY A 28 2.49 6.06 1.80
CA GLY A 28 3.54 6.48 0.88
C GLY A 28 4.82 5.63 0.88
N GLY A 29 5.24 5.05 2.01
CA GLY A 29 6.45 4.23 2.08
C GLY A 29 6.36 2.87 1.37
N SER A 30 5.16 2.33 1.22
CA SER A 30 4.92 1.01 0.60
C SER A 30 5.29 0.94 -0.89
N ILE A 31 5.33 2.09 -1.57
CA ILE A 31 5.72 2.22 -2.99
C ILE A 31 7.11 1.66 -3.27
N LEU A 32 8.02 1.71 -2.27
CA LEU A 32 9.40 1.29 -2.40
C LEU A 32 9.58 -0.21 -2.24
N ALA A 33 8.59 -0.92 -1.69
CA ALA A 33 8.75 -2.33 -1.31
C ALA A 33 9.02 -3.24 -2.51
N VAL A 34 8.25 -3.13 -3.60
CA VAL A 34 8.43 -3.94 -4.80
C VAL A 34 9.77 -3.61 -5.50
N PRO A 35 10.11 -2.34 -5.78
CA PRO A 35 11.41 -2.00 -6.36
C PRO A 35 12.61 -2.47 -5.51
N LEU A 36 12.54 -2.33 -4.18
CA LEU A 36 13.61 -2.81 -3.31
C LEU A 36 13.74 -4.33 -3.34
N MET A 37 12.63 -5.08 -3.36
CA MET A 37 12.68 -6.53 -3.51
C MET A 37 13.25 -6.98 -4.85
N VAL A 38 12.87 -6.32 -5.95
CA VAL A 38 13.34 -6.71 -7.29
C VAL A 38 14.80 -6.28 -7.52
N TYR A 39 15.14 -5.02 -7.23
CA TYR A 39 16.43 -4.44 -7.64
C TYR A 39 17.51 -4.47 -6.56
N VAL A 40 17.14 -4.42 -5.27
CA VAL A 40 18.12 -4.43 -4.16
C VAL A 40 18.30 -5.83 -3.60
N VAL A 41 17.21 -6.50 -3.23
CA VAL A 41 17.26 -7.89 -2.75
C VAL A 41 17.56 -8.84 -3.90
N GLY A 42 17.17 -8.50 -5.13
CA GLY A 42 17.43 -9.32 -6.31
C GLY A 42 16.47 -10.49 -6.48
N VAL A 43 15.19 -10.32 -6.08
CA VAL A 43 14.16 -11.35 -6.29
C VAL A 43 13.89 -11.49 -7.79
N PRO A 44 14.16 -12.65 -8.41
CA PRO A 44 14.16 -12.79 -9.86
C PRO A 44 12.75 -12.81 -10.47
N ASN A 45 11.73 -13.18 -9.70
CA ASN A 45 10.34 -13.22 -10.15
C ASN A 45 9.57 -12.00 -9.62
N PRO A 46 9.14 -11.06 -10.48
CA PRO A 46 8.40 -9.87 -10.05
C PRO A 46 7.09 -10.21 -9.31
N HIS A 47 6.35 -11.24 -9.72
CA HIS A 47 5.13 -11.64 -9.03
C HIS A 47 5.39 -12.19 -7.63
N LEU A 48 6.52 -12.89 -7.42
CA LEU A 48 6.95 -13.33 -6.10
C LEU A 48 7.29 -12.12 -5.21
N ALA A 49 8.01 -11.13 -5.75
CA ALA A 49 8.31 -9.88 -5.05
C ALA A 49 7.03 -9.11 -4.67
N ILE A 50 6.05 -9.05 -5.59
CA ILE A 50 4.76 -8.40 -5.36
C ILE A 50 3.98 -9.09 -4.24
N GLY A 51 3.77 -10.41 -4.30
CA GLY A 51 3.03 -11.12 -3.26
C GLY A 51 3.71 -11.05 -1.89
N THR A 52 5.03 -11.21 -1.87
CA THR A 52 5.85 -11.17 -0.65
C THR A 52 5.84 -9.77 0.00
N SER A 53 6.06 -8.72 -0.79
CA SER A 53 6.03 -7.34 -0.29
C SER A 53 4.64 -6.90 0.14
N ALA A 54 3.57 -7.31 -0.57
CA ALA A 54 2.20 -6.99 -0.17
C ALA A 54 1.87 -7.51 1.23
N PHE A 55 2.31 -8.73 1.57
CA PHE A 55 2.14 -9.29 2.90
C PHE A 55 2.96 -8.54 3.94
N ALA A 56 4.25 -8.30 3.65
CA ALA A 56 5.15 -7.64 4.58
C ALA A 56 4.71 -6.19 4.87
N VAL A 57 4.33 -5.44 3.83
CA VAL A 57 3.77 -4.09 3.95
C VAL A 57 2.48 -4.10 4.75
N ALA A 58 1.59 -5.09 4.55
CA ALA A 58 0.35 -5.16 5.32
C ALA A 58 0.61 -5.38 6.81
N ALA A 59 1.56 -6.26 7.15
CA ALA A 59 1.96 -6.50 8.54
C ALA A 59 2.58 -5.24 9.18
N ASN A 60 3.50 -4.57 8.48
CA ASN A 60 4.12 -3.35 8.98
C ASN A 60 3.11 -2.19 9.08
N ALA A 61 2.17 -2.09 8.13
CA ALA A 61 1.08 -1.12 8.19
C ALA A 61 0.17 -1.35 9.39
N PHE A 62 -0.14 -2.61 9.70
CA PHE A 62 -0.92 -2.98 10.87
C PHE A 62 -0.20 -2.61 12.18
N ALA A 63 1.11 -2.86 12.26
CA ALA A 63 1.91 -2.44 13.41
C ALA A 63 1.90 -0.91 13.59
N ASN A 64 2.09 -0.15 12.51
CA ASN A 64 2.03 1.32 12.53
C ASN A 64 0.62 1.85 12.86
N LEU A 65 -0.43 1.17 12.38
CA LEU A 65 -1.83 1.52 12.65
C LEU A 65 -2.10 1.52 14.15
N LEU A 66 -1.57 0.56 14.91
CA LEU A 66 -1.74 0.50 16.36
C LEU A 66 -1.20 1.78 17.05
N GLY A 67 -0.09 2.33 16.59
CA GLY A 67 0.45 3.60 17.07
C GLY A 67 -0.50 4.76 16.78
N HIS A 68 -0.87 4.95 15.51
CA HIS A 68 -1.78 6.04 15.10
C HIS A 68 -3.17 5.94 15.75
N ALA A 69 -3.67 4.72 15.97
CA ALA A 69 -4.94 4.47 16.64
C ALA A 69 -4.89 4.93 18.11
N ARG A 70 -3.79 4.67 18.82
CA ARG A 70 -3.59 5.14 20.21
C ARG A 70 -3.54 6.66 20.32
N PHE A 71 -2.98 7.34 19.33
CA PHE A 71 -2.94 8.81 19.29
C PHE A 71 -4.22 9.46 18.76
N GLY A 72 -5.27 8.69 18.44
CA GLY A 72 -6.54 9.24 17.94
C GLY A 72 -6.48 9.79 16.52
N ASN A 73 -5.44 9.44 15.75
CA ASN A 73 -5.22 9.94 14.39
C ASN A 73 -6.01 9.17 13.31
N VAL A 74 -6.91 8.26 13.69
CA VAL A 74 -7.63 7.37 12.77
C VAL A 74 -9.11 7.74 12.72
N LYS A 75 -9.60 8.12 11.53
CA LYS A 75 -11.02 8.37 11.26
C LYS A 75 -11.68 7.04 10.82
N TRP A 76 -12.01 6.19 11.79
CA TRP A 76 -12.50 4.82 11.58
C TRP A 76 -13.64 4.66 10.57
N ARG A 77 -14.61 5.59 10.54
CA ARG A 77 -15.71 5.54 9.56
C ARG A 77 -15.21 5.68 8.12
N CYS A 78 -14.33 6.65 7.88
CA CYS A 78 -13.76 6.86 6.56
C CYS A 78 -12.85 5.70 6.15
N ALA A 79 -11.96 5.31 7.06
CA ALA A 79 -11.07 4.17 6.85
C ALA A 79 -11.85 2.89 6.53
N GLY A 80 -12.94 2.62 7.25
CA GLY A 80 -13.80 1.45 7.04
C GLY A 80 -14.50 1.46 5.68
N VAL A 81 -15.19 2.55 5.32
CA VAL A 81 -15.86 2.66 4.01
C VAL A 81 -14.86 2.52 2.87
N TYR A 82 -13.72 3.20 2.98
CA TYR A 82 -12.66 3.17 1.99
C TYR A 82 -12.07 1.75 1.84
N SER A 83 -11.76 1.10 2.96
CA SER A 83 -11.17 -0.24 2.97
C SER A 83 -12.12 -1.30 2.44
N LEU A 84 -13.40 -1.27 2.87
CA LEU A 84 -14.39 -2.25 2.42
C LEU A 84 -14.64 -2.14 0.92
N ALA A 85 -14.78 -0.92 0.39
CA ALA A 85 -14.95 -0.70 -1.03
C ALA A 85 -13.69 -1.10 -1.81
N GLY A 86 -12.51 -0.74 -1.30
CA GLY A 86 -11.25 -1.02 -1.95
C GLY A 86 -10.78 -2.47 -1.89
N VAL A 87 -11.23 -3.30 -0.94
CA VAL A 87 -10.93 -4.74 -0.92
C VAL A 87 -11.43 -5.42 -2.21
N VAL A 88 -12.64 -5.06 -2.67
CA VAL A 88 -13.17 -5.55 -3.95
C VAL A 88 -12.25 -5.12 -5.10
N GLY A 89 -11.85 -3.84 -5.10
CA GLY A 89 -10.90 -3.31 -6.07
C GLY A 89 -9.56 -4.05 -6.04
N ALA A 90 -8.99 -4.27 -4.85
CA ALA A 90 -7.69 -4.94 -4.67
C ALA A 90 -7.74 -6.39 -5.14
N PHE A 91 -8.84 -7.10 -4.91
CA PHE A 91 -9.02 -8.45 -5.42
C PHE A 91 -9.09 -8.49 -6.96
N VAL A 92 -9.89 -7.59 -7.57
CA VAL A 92 -9.98 -7.48 -9.04
C VAL A 92 -8.64 -7.06 -9.65
N GLY A 93 -8.01 -6.04 -9.07
CA GLY A 93 -6.72 -5.52 -9.50
C GLY A 93 -5.63 -6.57 -9.41
N SER A 94 -5.50 -7.26 -8.28
CA SER A 94 -4.47 -8.31 -8.11
C SER A 94 -4.70 -9.51 -9.02
N SER A 95 -5.96 -9.87 -9.28
CA SER A 95 -6.28 -10.91 -10.27
C SER A 95 -5.88 -10.49 -11.68
N ALA A 96 -6.19 -9.26 -12.08
CA ALA A 96 -5.77 -8.71 -13.37
C ALA A 96 -4.24 -8.56 -13.48
N GLY A 97 -3.57 -8.13 -12.40
CA GLY A 97 -2.12 -7.98 -12.35
C GLY A 97 -1.37 -9.30 -12.56
N LYS A 98 -1.90 -10.43 -12.04
CA LYS A 98 -1.35 -11.77 -12.30
C LYS A 98 -1.45 -12.22 -13.76
N MET A 99 -2.35 -11.62 -14.55
CA MET A 99 -2.50 -11.94 -15.98
C MET A 99 -1.52 -11.14 -16.86
N VAL A 100 -0.89 -10.10 -16.31
CA VAL A 100 0.07 -9.26 -17.02
C VAL A 100 1.48 -9.74 -16.70
N ASP A 101 2.34 -9.79 -17.71
CA ASP A 101 3.75 -10.13 -17.53
C ASP A 101 4.45 -9.16 -16.55
N GLY A 102 5.29 -9.71 -15.68
CA GLY A 102 5.90 -8.96 -14.58
C GLY A 102 6.74 -7.77 -15.02
N GLN A 103 7.40 -7.83 -16.18
CA GLN A 103 8.19 -6.69 -16.70
C GLN A 103 7.27 -5.55 -17.14
N HIS A 104 6.19 -5.88 -17.84
CA HIS A 104 5.19 -4.90 -18.28
C HIS A 104 4.49 -4.25 -17.07
N LEU A 105 4.22 -5.03 -16.02
CA LEU A 105 3.65 -4.52 -14.77
C LEU A 105 4.57 -3.48 -14.13
N LEU A 106 5.89 -3.73 -14.08
CA LEU A 106 6.87 -2.76 -13.57
C LEU A 106 6.95 -1.49 -14.43
N VAL A 107 6.81 -1.60 -15.75
CA VAL A 107 6.77 -0.43 -16.65
C VAL A 107 5.50 0.40 -16.41
N PHE A 108 4.33 -0.24 -16.34
CA PHE A 108 3.07 0.45 -16.02
C PHE A 108 3.11 1.09 -14.63
N PHE A 109 3.75 0.43 -13.66
CA PHE A 109 3.98 0.96 -12.33
C PHE A 109 4.83 2.24 -12.38
N ALA A 110 5.96 2.20 -13.09
CA ALA A 110 6.84 3.36 -13.25
C ALA A 110 6.12 4.55 -13.92
N LEU A 111 5.34 4.29 -14.98
CA LEU A 111 4.54 5.31 -15.65
C LEU A 111 3.50 5.92 -14.70
N LEU A 112 2.79 5.09 -13.93
CA LEU A 112 1.85 5.59 -12.92
C LEU A 112 2.55 6.46 -11.88
N MET A 113 3.74 6.06 -11.41
CA MET A 113 4.49 6.86 -10.43
C MET A 113 4.89 8.22 -10.97
N LEU A 114 5.29 8.32 -12.24
CA LEU A 114 5.56 9.61 -12.88
C LEU A 114 4.31 10.50 -12.94
N VAL A 115 3.17 9.91 -13.29
CA VAL A 115 1.88 10.63 -13.33
C VAL A 115 1.50 11.13 -11.92
N VAL A 116 1.55 10.26 -10.91
CA VAL A 116 1.19 10.62 -9.53
C VAL A 116 2.15 11.68 -8.98
N GLY A 117 3.45 11.53 -9.22
CA GLY A 117 4.45 12.54 -8.87
C GLY A 117 4.14 13.90 -9.50
N ALA A 118 3.83 13.93 -10.80
CA ALA A 118 3.47 15.15 -11.51
C ALA A 118 2.16 15.80 -10.98
N LEU A 119 1.16 15.00 -10.62
CA LEU A 119 -0.09 15.49 -10.03
C LEU A 119 0.14 16.11 -8.64
N MET A 120 1.01 15.51 -7.82
CA MET A 120 1.34 16.05 -6.49
C MET A 120 2.03 17.42 -6.55
N PHE A 121 2.82 17.70 -7.61
CA PHE A 121 3.40 19.04 -7.81
C PHE A 121 2.35 20.13 -8.04
N ARG A 122 1.16 19.79 -8.54
CA ARG A 122 0.11 20.75 -8.89
C ARG A 122 -0.86 21.06 -7.74
N GLY A 123 -0.86 20.27 -6.67
CA GLY A 123 -1.90 20.27 -5.63
C GLY A 123 -1.52 20.88 -4.27
N ARG A 124 -0.42 21.64 -4.18
CA ARG A 124 0.01 22.25 -2.90
C ARG A 124 -0.82 23.48 -2.57
N GLY A 125 -1.70 23.41 -1.55
CA GLY A 125 -2.31 24.64 -1.02
C GLY A 125 -3.57 24.52 -0.15
N ALA A 126 -4.20 23.36 -0.02
CA ALA A 126 -5.41 23.25 0.81
C ALA A 126 -5.06 22.81 2.25
N GLU A 127 -5.25 23.70 3.22
CA GLU A 127 -5.36 23.30 4.62
C GLU A 127 -6.64 22.49 4.78
N GLY A 128 -6.50 21.22 5.18
CA GLY A 128 -7.63 20.30 5.33
C GLY A 128 -8.50 20.63 6.55
N ASP A 129 -9.77 20.27 6.51
CA ASP A 129 -10.73 20.45 7.61
C ASP A 129 -10.59 19.34 8.66
N PRO A 130 -10.10 19.60 9.89
CA PRO A 130 -10.00 18.61 10.95
C PRO A 130 -11.34 17.97 11.34
N GLY A 131 -12.43 18.68 11.08
CA GLY A 131 -13.82 18.27 11.25
C GLY A 131 -14.33 17.32 10.18
N ALA A 132 -13.54 17.02 9.14
CA ALA A 132 -13.93 16.10 8.07
C ALA A 132 -14.42 14.74 8.62
N GLN A 133 -15.66 14.41 8.28
CA GLN A 133 -16.30 13.14 8.60
C GLN A 133 -16.81 12.49 7.32
N CYS A 134 -16.81 11.16 7.28
CA CYS A 134 -17.54 10.42 6.26
C CYS A 134 -19.01 10.38 6.62
N SER A 135 -19.74 11.41 6.17
CA SER A 135 -21.20 11.44 6.13
C SER A 135 -21.72 10.55 5.00
N ARG A 136 -23.03 10.24 5.03
CA ARG A 136 -23.70 9.50 3.95
C ARG A 136 -23.55 10.18 2.58
N GLU A 137 -23.38 11.50 2.56
CA GLU A 137 -23.25 12.30 1.34
C GLU A 137 -21.89 12.11 0.66
N ASN A 138 -20.81 12.00 1.43
CA ASN A 138 -19.46 11.79 0.92
C ASN A 138 -19.07 10.31 0.81
N ALA A 139 -19.85 9.40 1.41
CA ALA A 139 -19.59 7.96 1.37
C ALA A 139 -19.45 7.38 -0.05
N PRO A 140 -20.26 7.77 -1.07
CA PRO A 140 -20.08 7.30 -2.44
C PRO A 140 -18.74 7.74 -3.05
N LYS A 141 -18.31 8.98 -2.77
CA LYS A 141 -17.00 9.50 -3.23
C LYS A 141 -15.87 8.70 -2.58
N VAL A 142 -15.92 8.53 -1.27
CA VAL A 142 -14.92 7.76 -0.50
C VAL A 142 -14.85 6.31 -0.99
N ALA A 143 -16.00 5.67 -1.23
CA ALA A 143 -16.05 4.32 -1.78
C ALA A 143 -15.48 4.25 -3.21
N THR A 144 -15.74 5.25 -4.05
CA THR A 144 -15.21 5.31 -5.41
C THR A 144 -13.68 5.43 -5.40
N PHE A 145 -13.12 6.34 -4.60
CA PHE A 145 -11.67 6.41 -4.42
C PHE A 145 -11.11 5.12 -3.80
N GLY A 146 -11.83 4.51 -2.85
CA GLY A 146 -11.51 3.21 -2.28
C GLY A 146 -11.37 2.13 -3.35
N ILE A 147 -12.37 1.97 -4.21
CA ILE A 147 -12.37 1.00 -5.32
C ILE A 147 -11.22 1.29 -6.29
N LEU A 148 -11.10 2.53 -6.77
CA LEU A 148 -10.07 2.90 -7.75
C LEU A 148 -8.66 2.64 -7.20
N THR A 149 -8.38 3.13 -6.00
CA THR A 149 -7.07 2.89 -5.36
C THR A 149 -6.87 1.43 -5.02
N GLY A 150 -7.90 0.69 -4.64
CA GLY A 150 -7.87 -0.76 -4.48
C GLY A 150 -7.44 -1.46 -5.77
N ILE A 151 -8.08 -1.13 -6.92
CA ILE A 151 -7.73 -1.70 -8.23
C ILE A 151 -6.26 -1.47 -8.56
N PHE A 152 -5.80 -0.23 -8.50
CA PHE A 152 -4.39 0.08 -8.80
C PHE A 152 -3.44 -0.56 -7.77
N SER A 153 -3.80 -0.50 -6.48
CA SER A 153 -3.04 -1.14 -5.40
C SER A 153 -2.85 -2.62 -5.64
N GLY A 154 -3.93 -3.35 -5.93
CA GLY A 154 -3.88 -4.78 -6.18
C GLY A 154 -3.15 -5.11 -7.47
N PHE A 155 -3.37 -4.32 -8.52
CA PHE A 155 -2.76 -4.51 -9.84
C PHE A 155 -1.23 -4.42 -9.79
N PHE A 156 -0.70 -3.42 -9.09
CA PHE A 156 0.75 -3.27 -8.90
C PHE A 156 1.30 -4.02 -7.68
N GLY A 157 0.40 -4.47 -6.81
CA GLY A 157 0.62 -5.21 -5.57
C GLY A 157 1.63 -4.61 -4.59
N ILE A 158 1.67 -3.27 -4.53
CA ILE A 158 2.47 -2.48 -3.59
C ILE A 158 1.72 -2.16 -2.28
N GLY A 159 0.58 -2.81 -1.99
CA GLY A 159 -0.23 -2.50 -0.79
C GLY A 159 -0.91 -1.12 -0.81
N GLY A 160 -0.79 -0.36 -1.90
CA GLY A 160 -1.68 0.76 -2.25
C GLY A 160 -1.43 2.10 -1.57
N GLY A 161 -0.50 2.14 -0.62
CA GLY A 161 -0.45 3.22 0.33
C GLY A 161 -0.20 4.61 -0.23
N PHE A 162 0.59 4.72 -1.30
CA PHE A 162 0.89 6.00 -1.95
C PHE A 162 -0.34 6.68 -2.59
N LEU A 163 -1.37 5.91 -2.99
CA LEU A 163 -2.62 6.45 -3.54
C LEU A 163 -3.70 6.66 -2.48
N ILE A 164 -3.64 5.91 -1.39
CA ILE A 164 -4.69 5.93 -0.36
C ILE A 164 -4.71 7.27 0.37
N VAL A 165 -3.53 7.79 0.76
CA VAL A 165 -3.45 9.10 1.45
C VAL A 165 -4.03 10.23 0.60
N PRO A 166 -3.57 10.48 -0.63
CA PRO A 166 -4.17 11.51 -1.48
C PRO A 166 -5.63 11.21 -1.84
N GLY A 167 -6.01 9.94 -2.00
CA GLY A 167 -7.40 9.55 -2.25
C GLY A 167 -8.34 9.90 -1.09
N LEU A 168 -7.93 9.66 0.15
CA LEU A 168 -8.69 10.06 1.35
C LEU A 168 -8.78 11.57 1.49
N ILE A 169 -7.69 12.30 1.23
CA ILE A 169 -7.68 13.76 1.26
C ILE A 169 -8.62 14.31 0.17
N ALA A 170 -8.53 13.81 -1.06
CA ALA A 170 -9.40 14.24 -2.15
C ALA A 170 -10.88 13.92 -1.92
N ALA A 171 -11.18 12.78 -1.27
CA ALA A 171 -12.55 12.36 -1.02
C ALA A 171 -13.21 13.08 0.17
N THR A 172 -12.43 13.53 1.16
CA THR A 172 -12.96 14.01 2.45
C THR A 172 -12.48 15.40 2.88
N GLY A 173 -11.39 15.91 2.29
CA GLY A 173 -10.75 17.14 2.71
C GLY A 173 -10.03 17.06 4.06
N MET A 174 -9.81 15.86 4.63
CA MET A 174 -9.20 15.73 5.95
C MET A 174 -7.71 16.13 5.98
N PRO A 175 -7.18 16.60 7.12
CA PRO A 175 -5.76 16.87 7.29
C PRO A 175 -4.90 15.65 7.02
N VAL A 176 -3.69 15.89 6.51
CA VAL A 176 -2.72 14.84 6.16
C VAL A 176 -2.46 13.88 7.33
N LEU A 177 -2.40 14.40 8.57
CA LEU A 177 -2.19 13.57 9.77
C LEU A 177 -3.30 12.51 9.96
N PHE A 178 -4.56 12.88 9.77
CA PHE A 178 -5.69 11.94 9.85
C PHE A 178 -5.75 11.02 8.63
N ALA A 179 -5.34 11.50 7.46
CA ALA A 179 -5.26 10.70 6.25
C ALA A 179 -4.19 9.61 6.38
N ILE A 180 -3.02 9.93 6.94
CA ILE A 180 -1.95 8.97 7.24
C ILE A 180 -2.48 7.86 8.15
N GLY A 181 -3.04 8.21 9.32
CA GLY A 181 -3.55 7.20 10.25
C GLY A 181 -4.68 6.34 9.67
N SER A 182 -5.63 6.97 8.97
CA SER A 182 -6.76 6.28 8.33
C SER A 182 -6.32 5.41 7.15
N SER A 183 -5.27 5.80 6.44
CA SER A 183 -4.75 5.05 5.29
C SER A 183 -4.16 3.70 5.69
N LEU A 184 -3.57 3.58 6.88
CA LEU A 184 -2.94 2.35 7.34
C LEU A 184 -3.95 1.19 7.47
N VAL A 185 -5.21 1.49 7.76
CA VAL A 185 -6.31 0.51 7.74
C VAL A 185 -6.50 -0.06 6.33
N ALA A 186 -6.55 0.83 5.33
CA ALA A 186 -6.73 0.43 3.94
C ALA A 186 -5.48 -0.27 3.37
N VAL A 187 -4.27 0.19 3.71
CA VAL A 187 -3.01 -0.49 3.33
C VAL A 187 -2.98 -1.91 3.87
N THR A 188 -3.36 -2.10 5.14
CA THR A 188 -3.46 -3.41 5.76
C THR A 188 -4.47 -4.29 5.00
N ALA A 189 -5.67 -3.78 4.75
CA ALA A 189 -6.73 -4.53 4.08
C ALA A 189 -6.39 -4.89 2.62
N PHE A 190 -5.87 -3.94 1.84
CA PHE A 190 -5.55 -4.14 0.43
C PHE A 190 -4.31 -5.03 0.27
N GLY A 191 -3.29 -4.79 1.11
CA GLY A 191 -2.08 -5.59 1.15
C GLY A 191 -2.38 -7.04 1.52
N LEU A 192 -3.19 -7.29 2.56
CA LEU A 192 -3.64 -8.64 2.90
C LEU A 192 -4.45 -9.29 1.76
N THR A 193 -5.38 -8.56 1.16
CA THR A 193 -6.20 -9.09 0.05
C THR A 193 -5.33 -9.50 -1.13
N THR A 194 -4.36 -8.65 -1.49
CA THR A 194 -3.40 -8.91 -2.57
C THR A 194 -2.50 -10.09 -2.22
N ALA A 195 -1.93 -10.09 -1.02
CA ALA A 195 -1.06 -11.15 -0.52
C ALA A 195 -1.77 -12.51 -0.51
N LEU A 196 -3.00 -12.57 -0.02
CA LEU A 196 -3.80 -13.81 -0.02
C LEU A 196 -4.07 -14.29 -1.46
N ASN A 197 -4.44 -13.38 -2.37
CA ASN A 197 -4.67 -13.74 -3.77
C ASN A 197 -3.38 -14.26 -4.46
N TYR A 198 -2.22 -13.71 -4.13
CA TYR A 198 -0.93 -14.20 -4.63
C TYR A 198 -0.49 -15.50 -3.94
N ALA A 199 -0.78 -15.66 -2.65
CA ALA A 199 -0.48 -16.87 -1.87
C ALA A 199 -1.23 -18.09 -2.41
N PHE A 200 -2.49 -17.94 -2.82
CA PHE A 200 -3.25 -19.01 -3.49
C PHE A 200 -2.59 -19.50 -4.80
N SER A 201 -1.75 -18.68 -5.41
CA SER A 201 -0.98 -19.04 -6.62
C SER A 201 0.47 -19.44 -6.30
N GLY A 202 0.85 -19.58 -5.02
CA GLY A 202 2.21 -19.92 -4.60
C GLY A 202 3.24 -18.80 -4.79
N LEU A 203 2.80 -17.56 -4.94
CA LEU A 203 3.64 -16.39 -5.27
C LEU A 203 4.02 -15.56 -4.04
N VAL A 204 4.22 -16.22 -2.89
CA VAL A 204 4.65 -15.57 -1.64
C VAL A 204 5.80 -16.37 -1.05
N ASP A 205 6.93 -15.69 -0.82
CA ASP A 205 8.05 -16.23 -0.06
C ASP A 205 7.90 -15.83 1.42
N TRP A 206 7.43 -16.78 2.24
CA TRP A 206 7.15 -16.53 3.64
C TRP A 206 8.40 -16.21 4.47
N VAL A 207 9.57 -16.74 4.08
CA VAL A 207 10.82 -16.50 4.81
C VAL A 207 11.29 -15.08 4.53
N LEU A 208 11.33 -14.68 3.26
CA LEU A 208 11.68 -13.32 2.89
C LEU A 208 10.68 -12.31 3.45
N ALA A 209 9.39 -12.64 3.46
CA ALA A 209 8.37 -11.80 4.09
C ALA A 209 8.65 -11.59 5.59
N ALA A 210 8.96 -12.67 6.33
CA ALA A 210 9.26 -12.57 7.76
C ALA A 210 10.51 -11.71 8.04
N VAL A 211 11.54 -11.84 7.20
CA VAL A 211 12.75 -11.01 7.30
C VAL A 211 12.46 -9.54 7.00
N PHE A 212 11.66 -9.26 5.97
CA PHE A 212 11.25 -7.91 5.61
C PHE A 212 10.38 -7.27 6.71
N ILE A 213 9.47 -8.04 7.32
CA ILE A 213 8.67 -7.62 8.47
C ILE A 213 9.57 -7.35 9.67
N GLY A 214 10.48 -8.27 10.01
CA GLY A 214 11.36 -8.13 11.17
C GLY A 214 12.32 -6.93 11.07
N GLY A 215 12.61 -6.46 9.86
CA GLY A 215 13.41 -5.26 9.65
C GLY A 215 12.64 -3.94 9.82
N GLY A 216 11.32 -3.93 9.61
CA GLY A 216 10.47 -2.72 9.50
C GLY A 216 9.54 -2.46 10.66
#